data_AF-A0A926CPH4-F1
#
_entry.id   AF-A0A926CPH4-F1
#
_cell.length_a   1.000
_cell.length_b   1.000
_cell.length_c   1.000
_cell.angle_alpha   90.00
_cell.angle_beta   90.00
_cell.angle_gamma   90.00
#
_symmetry.space_group_name_H-M   'P 1'
#
loop_
_entity.id
_entity.type
_entity.pdbx_description
1 polymer ?
#
loop_
_entity_poly.entity_id
_entity_poly.type
_entity_poly.pdbx_seq_one_letter_code
_entity_poly.pdbx_strand_id
1 'polypeptide(L)'
;MMHWYDQVLAELPCNSLYVDTRYGETHLLTAGSPDAPPLVLVHGINVSALNWQAQIRRLAADYYVIAPDVIGFAGRSAPVRLPYAGDGY
;
A
#
# COMPACT_ATOMS: atom_id res chain seq x y z
N MET A 1 16.20 6.33 -0.84
CA MET A 1 15.02 5.47 -0.61
C MET A 1 13.72 6.21 -0.95
N MET A 2 13.43 7.34 -0.28
CA MET A 2 12.18 8.10 -0.54
C MET A 2 12.11 8.73 -1.94
N HIS A 3 13.21 9.29 -2.46
CA HIS A 3 13.24 9.86 -3.83
C HIS A 3 12.81 8.87 -4.92
N TRP A 4 13.20 7.60 -4.84
CA TRP A 4 12.74 6.58 -5.80
C TRP A 4 11.24 6.30 -5.64
N TYR A 5 10.77 6.22 -4.39
CA TYR A 5 9.36 6.04 -4.08
C TYR A 5 8.53 7.17 -4.70
N ASP A 6 8.94 8.43 -4.48
CA ASP A 6 8.28 9.62 -5.03
C ASP A 6 8.23 9.59 -6.56
N GLN A 7 9.33 9.21 -7.21
CA GLN A 7 9.40 9.13 -8.68
C GLN A 7 8.42 8.09 -9.24
N VAL A 8 8.40 6.87 -8.69
CA VAL A 8 7.49 5.82 -9.14
C VAL A 8 6.04 6.20 -8.85
N LEU A 9 5.77 6.77 -7.68
CA LEU A 9 4.43 7.21 -7.29
C LEU A 9 3.89 8.28 -8.25
N ALA A 10 4.73 9.22 -8.67
CA ALA A 10 4.33 10.29 -9.59
C ALA A 10 3.87 9.79 -10.96
N GLU A 11 4.35 8.61 -11.40
CA GLU A 11 4.03 8.02 -12.70
C GLU A 11 2.91 6.96 -12.64
N LEU A 12 2.54 6.51 -11.45
CA LEU A 12 1.54 5.46 -11.25
C LEU A 12 0.13 6.09 -11.21
N PRO A 13 -0.83 5.61 -12.03
CA PRO A 13 -2.20 6.13 -12.03
C PRO A 13 -2.98 5.59 -10.82
N CYS A 14 -2.60 6.04 -9.63
CA CYS A 14 -3.21 5.70 -8.36
C CYS A 14 -3.33 6.95 -7.47
N ASN A 15 -4.26 6.92 -6.53
CA ASN A 15 -4.30 7.87 -5.43
C ASN A 15 -3.42 7.36 -4.29
N SER A 16 -2.73 8.29 -3.63
CA SER A 16 -2.04 8.05 -2.36
C SER A 16 -2.85 8.70 -1.25
N LEU A 17 -3.16 7.95 -0.21
CA LEU A 17 -3.92 8.43 0.94
C LEU A 17 -3.47 7.74 2.22
N TYR A 18 -3.86 8.32 3.35
CA TYR A 18 -3.56 7.79 4.67
C TYR A 18 -4.86 7.47 5.40
N VAL A 19 -4.84 6.39 6.18
CA VAL A 19 -5.95 6.01 7.07
C VAL A 19 -5.43 5.77 8.48
N ASP A 20 -6.16 6.27 9.48
CA ASP A 20 -5.86 5.99 10.87
C ASP A 20 -6.24 4.55 11.22
N THR A 21 -5.32 3.85 11.88
CA THR A 21 -5.57 2.52 12.45
C THR A 21 -5.17 2.49 13.92
N ARG A 22 -5.59 1.44 14.64
CA ARG A 22 -5.18 1.21 16.04
C ARG A 22 -3.66 1.07 16.24
N TYR A 23 -2.90 0.88 15.16
CA TYR A 23 -1.44 0.74 15.21
C TYR A 23 -0.69 1.97 14.67
N GLY A 24 -1.40 2.98 14.17
CA GLY A 24 -0.84 4.19 13.58
C GLY A 24 -1.39 4.46 12.18
N GLU A 25 -0.97 5.59 11.61
CA GLU A 25 -1.35 6.01 10.26
C GLU A 25 -0.80 5.01 9.23
N THR A 26 -1.66 4.49 8.37
CA THR A 26 -1.33 3.52 7.33
C THR A 26 -1.47 4.17 5.96
N HIS A 27 -0.39 4.16 5.19
CA HIS A 27 -0.37 4.66 3.82
C HIS A 27 -0.94 3.62 2.86
N LEU A 28 -1.85 4.06 1.98
CA LEU A 28 -2.49 3.24 0.96
C LEU A 28 -2.25 3.83 -0.42
N LEU A 29 -2.01 2.96 -1.39
CA LEU A 29 -2.23 3.24 -2.81
C LEU A 29 -3.59 2.69 -3.22
N THR A 30 -4.41 3.50 -3.88
CA THR A 30 -5.71 3.06 -4.41
C THR A 30 -5.83 3.36 -5.90
N ALA A 31 -6.43 2.46 -6.67
CA ALA A 31 -6.60 2.63 -8.10
C ALA A 31 -7.85 1.92 -8.63
N GLY A 32 -8.40 2.41 -9.74
CA GLY A 32 -9.64 1.90 -10.32
C GLY A 32 -10.88 2.58 -9.74
N SER A 33 -12.06 2.15 -10.19
CA SER A 33 -13.34 2.69 -9.72
C SER A 33 -13.65 2.19 -8.30
N PRO A 34 -14.01 3.07 -7.34
CA PRO A 34 -14.47 2.66 -6.01
C PRO A 34 -15.71 1.74 -6.01
N ASP A 35 -16.49 1.74 -7.10
CA ASP A 35 -17.68 0.89 -7.26
C ASP A 35 -17.35 -0.51 -7.83
N ALA A 36 -16.09 -0.76 -8.24
CA ALA A 36 -15.64 -2.07 -8.70
C ALA A 36 -15.35 -3.01 -7.52
N PRO A 37 -15.31 -4.34 -7.73
CA PRO A 37 -14.99 -5.28 -6.65
C PRO A 37 -13.64 -4.96 -6.00
N PRO A 38 -13.55 -4.90 -4.66
CA PRO A 38 -12.32 -4.55 -3.98
C PRO A 38 -11.28 -5.66 -4.07
N LEU A 39 -10.02 -5.29 -4.30
CA LEU A 39 -8.88 -6.19 -4.32
C LEU A 39 -7.74 -5.63 -3.47
N VAL A 40 -7.38 -6.33 -2.40
CA VAL A 40 -6.26 -5.94 -1.52
C VAL A 40 -4.97 -6.63 -1.97
N LEU A 41 -3.93 -5.83 -2.21
CA LEU A 41 -2.59 -6.32 -2.55
C LEU A 41 -1.63 -6.13 -1.38
N VAL A 42 -1.31 -7.21 -0.68
CA VAL A 42 -0.38 -7.19 0.46
C VAL A 42 1.02 -7.52 -0.04
N HIS A 43 1.98 -6.62 0.17
CA HIS A 43 3.36 -6.83 -0.24
C HIS A 43 4.11 -7.80 0.70
N GLY A 44 5.25 -8.32 0.23
CA GLY A 44 6.11 -9.20 1.03
C GLY A 44 7.03 -8.46 2.00
N ILE A 45 7.99 -9.18 2.57
CA ILE A 45 9.01 -8.64 3.49
C ILE A 45 10.01 -7.77 2.72
N ASN A 46 10.52 -6.68 3.35
CA ASN A 46 11.54 -5.76 2.80
C ASN A 46 11.13 -5.01 1.51
N VAL A 47 9.84 -4.94 1.22
CA VAL A 47 9.27 -4.22 0.08
C VAL A 47 8.13 -3.31 0.54
N SER A 48 7.54 -2.54 -0.38
CA SER A 48 6.41 -1.64 -0.12
C SER A 48 5.27 -1.88 -1.12
N ALA A 49 4.17 -1.11 -1.01
CA ALA A 49 3.05 -1.16 -1.94
C ALA A 49 3.46 -0.94 -3.41
N LEU A 50 4.54 -0.19 -3.66
CA LEU A 50 5.05 0.08 -5.01
C LEU A 50 5.57 -1.16 -5.74
N ASN A 51 5.89 -2.25 -5.04
CA ASN A 51 6.24 -3.51 -5.69
C ASN A 51 5.10 -4.06 -6.56
N TRP A 52 3.87 -3.60 -6.33
CA TRP A 52 2.70 -3.94 -7.13
C TRP A 52 2.45 -3.00 -8.30
N GLN A 53 3.36 -2.09 -8.67
CA GLN A 53 3.10 -1.09 -9.71
C GLN A 53 2.54 -1.67 -11.03
N ALA A 54 3.05 -2.82 -11.48
CA ALA A 54 2.59 -3.45 -12.72
C ALA A 54 1.19 -4.06 -12.57
N GLN A 55 0.93 -4.67 -11.40
CA GLN A 55 -0.35 -5.27 -11.04
C GLN A 55 -1.41 -4.20 -10.82
N ILE A 56 -1.07 -3.09 -10.15
CA ILE A 56 -1.95 -1.92 -9.99
C ILE A 56 -2.39 -1.42 -11.37
N ARG A 57 -1.45 -1.21 -12.30
CA ARG A 57 -1.77 -0.75 -13.67
C ARG A 57 -2.70 -1.71 -14.41
N ARG A 58 -2.53 -3.02 -14.24
CA ARG A 58 -3.33 -4.03 -14.95
C ARG A 58 -4.70 -4.27 -14.30
N LEU A 59 -4.74 -4.36 -12.98
CA LEU A 59 -5.92 -4.82 -12.22
C LEU A 59 -6.90 -3.69 -11.93
N ALA A 60 -6.44 -2.43 -11.91
CA ALA A 60 -7.30 -1.26 -11.73
C ALA A 60 -8.36 -1.07 -12.84
N ALA A 61 -8.22 -1.76 -13.98
CA ALA A 61 -9.24 -1.79 -15.02
C ALA A 61 -10.50 -2.57 -14.60
N ASP A 62 -10.33 -3.58 -13.73
CA ASP A 62 -11.37 -4.55 -13.38
C ASP A 62 -11.76 -4.49 -11.89
N TYR A 63 -10.89 -3.94 -11.03
CA TYR A 63 -11.02 -3.94 -9.57
C TYR A 63 -10.76 -2.57 -8.96
N TYR A 64 -11.34 -2.34 -7.76
CA TYR A 64 -10.88 -1.28 -6.86
C TYR A 64 -9.67 -1.81 -6.08
N VAL A 65 -8.47 -1.48 -6.56
CA VAL A 65 -7.22 -1.95 -5.97
C VAL A 65 -6.90 -1.11 -4.73
N ILE A 66 -6.57 -1.79 -3.62
CA ILE A 66 -6.12 -1.20 -2.37
C ILE A 66 -4.79 -1.86 -1.99
N ALA A 67 -3.69 -1.12 -2.03
CA ALA A 67 -2.36 -1.62 -1.71
C ALA A 67 -1.79 -0.85 -0.50
N PRO A 68 -1.90 -1.40 0.72
CA PRO A 68 -1.29 -0.80 1.90
C PRO A 68 0.23 -0.97 1.90
N ASP A 69 0.93 0.03 2.41
CA ASP A 69 2.25 -0.20 3.01
C ASP A 69 2.02 -0.85 4.39
N VAL A 70 2.49 -2.07 4.58
CA VAL A 70 2.35 -2.81 5.84
C VAL A 70 3.13 -2.07 6.94
N ILE A 71 2.47 -1.84 8.08
CA ILE A 71 3.03 -1.07 9.18
C ILE A 71 4.32 -1.72 9.70
N GLY A 72 5.34 -0.90 9.98
CA GLY A 72 6.65 -1.38 10.44
C GLY A 72 7.54 -2.00 9.35
N PHE A 73 7.10 -2.07 8.09
CA PHE A 73 7.91 -2.45 6.93
C PHE A 73 8.35 -1.22 6.13
N ALA A 74 9.09 -1.45 5.03
CA ALA A 74 9.46 -0.38 4.11
C ALA A 74 8.21 0.23 3.46
N GLY A 75 8.15 1.56 3.37
CA GLY A 75 6.98 2.27 2.86
C GLY A 75 6.79 3.61 3.57
N ARG A 76 5.56 4.11 3.56
CA ARG A 76 5.16 5.38 4.19
C ARG A 76 4.22 5.25 5.38
N SER A 77 3.80 4.03 5.70
CA SER A 77 3.05 3.79 6.95
C SER A 77 3.89 4.11 8.18
N ALA A 78 3.21 4.36 9.30
CA ALA A 78 3.85 4.62 10.56
C ALA A 78 4.91 3.54 10.88
N PRO A 79 6.10 3.91 11.38
CA PRO A 79 7.21 2.99 11.63
C PRO A 79 7.01 2.18 12.93
N VAL A 80 5.80 1.67 13.15
CA VAL A 80 5.42 0.90 14.34
C VAL A 80 5.69 -0.58 14.07
N ARG A 81 6.67 -1.14 14.78
CA ARG A 81 6.95 -2.57 14.75
C ARG A 81 6.10 -3.28 15.79
N LEU A 82 5.17 -4.11 15.33
CA LEU A 82 4.33 -4.90 16.24
C LEU A 82 5.16 -5.98 16.96
N PRO A 83 4.72 -6.45 18.14
CA PRO A 83 5.33 -7.59 18.82
C PRO A 83 5.10 -8.87 18.03
N TYR A 84 6.13 -9.70 17.89
CA TYR A 84 6.01 -11.01 17.21
C TYR A 84 5.07 -11.98 17.94
N ALA A 85 5.01 -11.93 19.27
CA ALA A 85 4.18 -12.80 20.10
C ALA A 85 2.72 -12.31 20.26
N GLY A 86 2.26 -11.37 19.41
CA GLY A 86 0.90 -10.82 19.44
C GLY A 86 0.03 -11.29 18.27
N ASP A 87 -1.20 -10.81 18.20
CA ASP A 87 -2.16 -11.03 17.08
C ASP A 87 -1.89 -10.15 15.85
N GLY A 88 -0.77 -9.43 15.85
CA GLY A 88 -0.39 -8.48 14.81
C GLY A 88 0.46 -9.05 13.68
N TYR A 89 0.76 -10.36 13.71
CA TYR A 89 1.51 -11.10 12.67
C TYR A 89 0.81 -12.40 12.30
#